data_AF-A0A6N6J9L8-F1
#
_entry.id   AF-A0A6N6J9L8-F1
#
_cell.length_a   1.000
_cell.length_b   1.000
_cell.length_c   1.000
_cell.angle_alpha   90.00
_cell.angle_beta   90.00
_cell.angle_gamma   90.00
#
_symmetry.space_group_name_H-M   'P 1'
#
loop_
_entity.id
_entity.type
_entity.pdbx_description
1 polymer ?
#
loop_
_entity_poly.entity_id
_entity_poly.type
_entity_poly.pdbx_seq_one_letter_code
_entity_poly.pdbx_strand_id
1 'polypeptide(L)'
;MSGRASYADWIAVDWGTSNLRVWAMTGRGEVRDQRMSDQGMSKLSQAEFEPVLLNLIEPWLGTAPTPVVCCGMVGSRQGWREAPYAAVPTAPLGGAQDVPCSDGRIKVSLLPGLKQQNAPDVMRGEETQIAGFLATHPKFDGVLCLPGTHTKWVHISAGEVVSFQTLMTGELFDLLGRQSVLRHSVDTEDWDKAAFSEAVSDTLSRPEALAARLFQIRARDLLEGTHAGIARARLSGFLLGVELAATKPYWLGQNIALVGATALTALYASALSVQGLVAQVEDGDTMTLKGLTAAYTELYG
;
A
#
# COMPACT_ATOMS: atom_id res chain seq x y z
N MET A 1 40.53 1.85 -4.65
CA MET A 1 40.12 3.23 -4.99
C MET A 1 38.97 3.59 -4.07
N SER A 2 39.03 4.77 -3.47
CA SER A 2 38.35 5.19 -2.23
C SER A 2 36.83 5.07 -2.23
N GLY A 3 36.27 4.23 -1.35
CA GLY A 3 34.86 4.26 -0.99
C GLY A 3 34.56 5.56 -0.25
N ARG A 4 33.82 6.48 -0.88
CA ARG A 4 33.21 7.61 -0.18
C ARG A 4 32.17 7.03 0.78
N ALA A 5 32.48 7.02 2.08
CA ALA A 5 31.45 6.87 3.10
C ALA A 5 30.50 8.07 2.95
N SER A 6 29.33 7.81 2.40
CA SER A 6 28.27 8.78 2.22
C SER A 6 27.32 8.58 3.39
N TYR A 7 27.61 9.23 4.51
CA TYR A 7 26.70 9.30 5.65
C TYR A 7 25.32 9.76 5.17
N ALA A 8 24.24 9.31 5.80
CA ALA A 8 22.90 9.82 5.49
C ALA A 8 22.68 11.16 6.23
N ASP A 9 21.97 12.11 5.59
CA ASP A 9 21.52 13.31 6.31
C ASP A 9 20.26 12.98 7.13
N TRP A 10 19.46 12.01 6.67
CA TRP A 10 18.38 11.34 7.39
C TRP A 10 18.06 10.00 6.73
N ILE A 11 17.24 9.17 7.38
CA ILE A 11 16.88 7.83 6.91
C ILE A 11 15.36 7.72 6.76
N ALA A 12 14.91 7.33 5.58
CA ALA A 12 13.54 6.95 5.32
C ALA A 12 13.36 5.45 5.58
N VAL A 13 12.29 5.06 6.26
CA VAL A 13 11.99 3.67 6.58
C VAL A 13 10.54 3.36 6.24
N ASP A 14 10.32 2.35 5.40
CA ASP A 14 9.03 1.73 5.19
C ASP A 14 9.06 0.30 5.74
N TRP A 15 8.37 0.09 6.86
CA TRP A 15 8.41 -1.17 7.59
C TRP A 15 7.02 -1.80 7.62
N GLY A 16 6.77 -2.64 6.62
CA GLY A 16 5.52 -3.37 6.47
C GLY A 16 5.44 -4.60 7.36
N THR A 17 4.34 -5.34 7.20
CA THR A 17 4.10 -6.61 7.92
C THR A 17 5.18 -7.64 7.62
N SER A 18 5.59 -7.77 6.36
CA SER A 18 6.48 -8.86 5.92
C SER A 18 7.84 -8.40 5.42
N ASN A 19 8.01 -7.12 5.11
CA ASN A 19 9.25 -6.58 4.53
C ASN A 19 9.62 -5.26 5.20
N LEU A 20 10.91 -4.94 5.15
CA LEU A 20 11.51 -3.68 5.56
C LEU A 20 12.30 -3.09 4.41
N ARG A 21 12.10 -1.81 4.13
CA ARG A 21 12.87 -1.02 3.17
C ARG A 21 13.41 0.22 3.85
N VAL A 22 14.68 0.52 3.60
CA VAL A 22 15.36 1.68 4.17
C VAL A 22 16.15 2.41 3.10
N TRP A 23 16.15 3.75 3.17
CA TRP A 23 16.88 4.61 2.25
C TRP A 23 17.75 5.59 3.03
N ALA A 24 19.02 5.70 2.64
CA ALA A 24 19.89 6.79 3.06
C ALA A 24 19.56 8.02 2.22
N MET A 25 19.15 9.10 2.87
CA MET A 25 18.63 10.29 2.19
C MET A 25 19.57 11.48 2.33
N THR A 26 19.56 12.36 1.33
CA THR A 26 20.11 13.72 1.45
C THR A 26 19.13 14.64 2.14
N GLY A 27 19.61 15.75 2.70
CA GLY A 27 18.77 16.83 3.25
C GLY A 27 17.92 17.52 2.18
N ARG A 28 18.15 17.24 0.89
CA ARG A 28 17.31 17.69 -0.23
C ARG A 28 16.25 16.65 -0.64
N GLY A 29 16.18 15.51 0.03
CA GLY A 29 15.24 14.42 -0.28
C GLY A 29 15.68 13.49 -1.40
N GLU A 30 16.95 13.48 -1.79
CA GLU A 30 17.50 12.56 -2.81
C GLU A 30 18.00 11.26 -2.17
N VAL A 31 17.84 10.13 -2.86
CA VAL A 31 18.35 8.82 -2.39
C VAL A 31 19.84 8.70 -2.66
N ARG A 32 20.64 8.41 -1.62
CA ARG A 32 22.07 8.09 -1.73
C ARG A 32 22.31 6.58 -1.85
N ASP A 33 21.59 5.79 -1.06
CA ASP A 33 21.69 4.32 -1.03
C ASP A 33 20.35 3.73 -0.53
N GLN A 34 20.10 2.46 -0.83
CA GLN A 34 18.89 1.75 -0.40
C GLN A 34 19.19 0.30 -0.01
N ARG A 35 18.46 -0.21 0.99
CA ARG A 35 18.55 -1.61 1.44
C ARG A 35 17.16 -2.15 1.75
N MET A 36 17.04 -3.46 1.68
CA MET A 36 15.82 -4.18 2.02
C MET A 36 16.13 -5.40 2.87
N SER A 37 15.15 -5.82 3.66
CA SER A 37 15.17 -7.04 4.46
C SER A 37 13.79 -7.68 4.45
N ASP A 38 13.75 -9.00 4.57
CA ASP A 38 12.52 -9.76 4.74
C ASP A 38 12.05 -9.77 6.21
N GLN A 39 12.74 -9.06 7.11
CA GLN A 39 12.40 -8.92 8.54
C GLN A 39 11.30 -7.87 8.77
N GLY A 40 10.10 -8.12 8.24
CA GLY A 40 8.90 -7.33 8.55
C GLY A 40 8.40 -7.51 9.99
N MET A 41 7.43 -6.68 10.38
CA MET A 41 6.83 -6.69 11.73
C MET A 41 6.39 -8.08 12.21
N SER A 42 5.84 -8.93 11.33
CA SER A 42 5.32 -10.25 11.73
C SER A 42 6.40 -11.25 12.15
N LYS A 43 7.68 -10.95 11.92
CA LYS A 43 8.81 -11.82 12.26
C LYS A 43 9.58 -11.34 13.50
N LEU A 44 9.18 -10.22 14.10
CA LEU A 44 9.95 -9.54 15.13
C LEU A 44 9.13 -9.39 16.42
N SER A 45 9.81 -9.54 17.55
CA SER A 45 9.37 -9.01 18.83
C SER A 45 9.75 -7.53 18.95
N GLN A 46 9.11 -6.81 19.88
CA GLN A 46 9.30 -5.37 20.06
C GLN A 46 10.77 -4.97 20.31
N ALA A 47 11.55 -5.81 20.99
CA ALA A 47 12.96 -5.53 21.30
C ALA A 47 13.90 -5.71 20.09
N GLU A 48 13.44 -6.35 19.01
CA GLU A 48 14.27 -6.68 17.85
C GLU A 48 14.24 -5.60 16.75
N PHE A 49 13.31 -4.64 16.82
CA PHE A 49 13.22 -3.57 15.82
C PHE A 49 14.48 -2.69 15.78
N GLU A 50 14.96 -2.21 16.93
CA GLU A 50 16.15 -1.33 16.94
C GLU A 50 17.40 -2.04 16.38
N PRO A 51 17.78 -3.26 16.83
CA PRO A 51 18.94 -3.96 16.29
C PRO A 51 18.81 -4.30 14.80
N VAL A 52 17.62 -4.70 14.33
CA VAL A 52 17.39 -5.00 12.92
C VAL A 52 17.57 -3.76 12.05
N LEU A 53 17.04 -2.62 12.49
CA LEU A 53 17.23 -1.35 11.79
C LEU A 53 18.72 -0.97 11.76
N LEU A 54 19.38 -0.96 12.91
CA LEU A 54 20.80 -0.59 13.04
C LEU A 54 21.69 -1.44 12.12
N ASN A 55 21.50 -2.75 12.07
CA ASN A 55 22.27 -3.63 11.20
C ASN A 55 22.19 -3.25 9.71
N LEU A 56 21.04 -2.74 9.26
CA LEU A 56 20.88 -2.30 7.87
C LEU A 56 21.51 -0.93 7.63
N ILE A 57 21.40 -0.01 8.58
CA ILE A 57 21.77 1.40 8.39
C ILE A 57 23.17 1.76 8.92
N GLU A 58 23.84 0.85 9.63
CA GLU A 58 25.15 1.08 10.27
C GLU A 58 26.16 1.77 9.33
N PRO A 59 26.31 1.38 8.05
CA PRO A 59 27.27 2.02 7.15
C PRO A 59 26.93 3.47 6.76
N TRP A 60 25.73 3.94 7.07
CA TRP A 60 25.23 5.27 6.77
C TRP A 60 25.26 6.21 7.99
N LEU A 61 25.50 5.70 9.20
CA LEU A 61 25.46 6.47 10.44
C LEU A 61 26.76 7.21 10.71
N GLY A 62 26.64 8.50 11.02
CA GLY A 62 27.74 9.34 11.49
C GLY A 62 27.88 9.34 13.01
N THR A 63 28.61 10.34 13.53
CA THR A 63 28.76 10.56 14.99
C THR A 63 27.62 11.38 15.60
N ALA A 64 26.85 12.10 14.78
CA ALA A 64 25.69 12.88 15.23
C ALA A 64 24.40 12.04 15.13
N PRO A 65 23.40 12.28 15.98
CA PRO A 65 22.10 11.62 15.88
C PRO A 65 21.47 11.86 14.50
N THR A 66 21.24 10.79 13.76
CA THR A 66 20.64 10.79 12.41
C THR A 66 19.11 10.66 12.55
N PRO A 67 18.32 11.60 12.00
CA PRO A 67 16.87 11.46 11.97
C PRO A 67 16.45 10.22 11.17
N VAL A 68 15.50 9.47 11.71
CA VAL A 68 14.90 8.30 11.06
C VAL A 68 13.39 8.47 11.08
N VAL A 69 12.77 8.55 9.91
CA VAL A 69 11.32 8.69 9.77
C VAL A 69 10.75 7.38 9.24
N CYS A 70 9.84 6.79 10.00
CA CYS A 70 9.30 5.46 9.71
C CYS A 70 7.79 5.50 9.43
N CYS A 71 7.35 4.83 8.36
CA CYS A 71 5.94 4.55 8.10
C CYS A 71 5.62 3.05 8.21
N GLY A 72 4.32 2.74 8.20
CA GLY A 72 3.83 1.37 8.14
C GLY A 72 3.67 0.69 9.50
N MET A 73 3.77 -0.63 9.49
CA MET A 73 3.36 -1.50 10.60
C MET A 73 4.28 -1.47 11.82
N VAL A 74 5.47 -0.87 11.70
CA VAL A 74 6.34 -0.55 12.85
C VAL A 74 5.66 0.34 13.89
N GLY A 75 4.68 1.16 13.49
CA GLY A 75 3.85 1.98 14.38
C GLY A 75 2.59 1.28 14.93
N SER A 76 2.37 0.00 14.61
CA SER A 76 1.18 -0.73 15.07
C SER A 76 1.30 -1.16 16.55
N ARG A 77 0.22 -1.74 17.10
CA ARG A 77 0.22 -2.26 18.48
C ARG A 77 1.20 -3.43 18.67
N GLN A 78 1.50 -4.16 17.60
CA GLN A 78 2.49 -5.24 17.59
C GLN A 78 3.85 -4.78 17.02
N GLY A 79 3.99 -3.50 16.71
CA GLY A 79 5.21 -2.91 16.17
C GLY A 79 6.24 -2.55 17.24
N TRP A 80 7.19 -1.69 16.86
CA TRP A 80 8.22 -1.19 17.77
C TRP A 80 7.62 -0.32 18.87
N ARG A 81 6.69 0.57 18.50
CA ARG A 81 5.93 1.39 19.44
C ARG A 81 4.62 1.79 18.79
N GLU A 82 3.53 1.77 19.57
CA GLU A 82 2.23 2.20 19.07
C GLU A 82 2.27 3.70 18.73
N ALA A 83 2.03 4.03 17.47
CA ALA A 83 1.71 5.36 16.96
C ALA A 83 0.19 5.45 16.79
N PRO A 84 -0.53 6.16 17.69
CA PRO A 84 -1.99 6.19 17.69
C PRO A 84 -2.56 6.72 16.38
N TYR A 85 -3.66 6.13 15.91
CA TYR A 85 -4.32 6.57 14.68
C TYR A 85 -4.87 8.00 14.80
N ALA A 86 -4.64 8.82 13.77
CA ALA A 86 -5.31 10.11 13.60
C ALA A 86 -6.71 9.91 13.02
N ALA A 87 -7.70 10.67 13.52
CA ALA A 87 -9.07 10.57 13.04
C ALA A 87 -9.28 11.48 11.82
N VAL A 88 -9.94 10.96 10.78
CA VAL A 88 -10.36 11.77 9.62
C VAL A 88 -11.59 12.63 9.97
N PRO A 89 -11.77 13.83 9.34
CA PRO A 89 -10.88 14.45 8.35
C PRO A 89 -9.56 14.97 8.91
N THR A 90 -8.45 14.77 8.18
CA THR A 90 -7.12 15.24 8.58
C THR A 90 -6.15 15.27 7.40
N ALA A 91 -5.11 16.11 7.47
CA ALA A 91 -3.92 15.94 6.66
C ALA A 91 -3.28 14.54 6.87
N PRO A 92 -2.66 13.92 5.85
CA PRO A 92 -2.34 12.50 5.89
C PRO A 92 -1.32 12.08 6.95
N LEU A 93 -0.31 12.90 7.22
CA LEU A 93 0.85 12.51 8.05
C LEU A 93 0.60 12.61 9.56
N GLY A 94 -0.48 13.27 9.99
CA GLY A 94 -0.81 13.42 11.41
C GLY A 94 0.35 13.96 12.26
N GLY A 95 0.39 13.59 13.54
CA GLY A 95 1.51 13.90 14.44
C GLY A 95 2.41 12.69 14.65
N ALA A 96 3.70 12.79 14.32
CA ALA A 96 4.65 11.70 14.50
C ALA A 96 4.91 11.38 15.97
N GLN A 97 5.19 10.10 16.25
CA GLN A 97 5.49 9.59 17.58
C GLN A 97 6.97 9.23 17.69
N ASP A 98 7.70 9.92 18.58
CA ASP A 98 9.09 9.58 18.87
C ASP A 98 9.22 8.24 19.60
N VAL A 99 10.28 7.50 19.25
CA VAL A 99 10.66 6.23 19.87
C VAL A 99 11.96 6.43 20.65
N PRO A 100 11.98 6.11 21.96
CA PRO A 100 13.22 6.04 22.72
C PRO A 100 14.11 4.93 22.15
N CYS A 101 15.30 5.31 21.68
CA CYS A 101 16.31 4.38 21.19
C CYS A 101 17.45 4.25 22.21
N SER A 102 18.02 3.05 22.30
CA SER A 102 19.21 2.79 23.11
C SER A 102 20.50 3.32 22.45
N ASP A 103 20.57 3.28 21.11
CA ASP A 103 21.67 3.86 20.33
C ASP A 103 21.45 5.36 20.10
N GLY A 104 22.30 6.19 20.69
CA GLY A 104 22.23 7.65 20.59
C GLY A 104 22.55 8.21 19.19
N ARG A 105 22.95 7.38 18.23
CA ARG A 105 23.22 7.80 16.84
C ARG A 105 21.96 7.90 15.98
N ILE A 106 20.79 7.48 16.48
CA ILE A 106 19.52 7.57 15.75
C ILE A 106 18.46 8.32 16.57
N LYS A 107 17.60 9.06 15.86
CA LYS A 107 16.39 9.65 16.43
C LYS A 107 15.19 9.20 15.59
N VAL A 108 14.39 8.27 16.12
CA VAL A 108 13.32 7.61 15.37
C VAL A 108 11.97 8.26 15.65
N SER A 109 11.26 8.60 14.57
CA SER A 109 9.88 9.11 14.61
C SER A 109 8.98 8.22 13.75
N LEU A 110 7.87 7.74 14.31
CA LEU A 110 6.90 6.89 13.63
C LEU A 110 5.70 7.71 13.17
N LEU A 111 5.34 7.57 11.90
CA LEU A 111 4.13 8.18 11.36
C LEU A 111 2.88 7.40 11.83
N PRO A 112 1.82 8.09 12.28
CA PRO A 112 0.57 7.46 12.66
C PRO A 112 -0.19 6.97 11.43
N GLY A 113 -1.00 5.93 11.60
CA GLY A 113 -2.01 5.59 10.60
C GLY A 113 -3.26 6.50 10.70
N LEU A 114 -4.23 6.29 9.83
CA LEU A 114 -5.54 6.97 9.88
C LEU A 114 -6.67 6.04 10.31
N LYS A 115 -7.70 6.60 10.95
CA LYS A 115 -8.94 5.91 11.32
C LYS A 115 -10.18 6.74 10.99
N GLN A 116 -11.30 6.05 10.81
CA GLN A 116 -12.64 6.65 10.82
C GLN A 116 -13.57 5.84 11.71
N GLN A 117 -14.54 6.51 12.35
CA GLN A 117 -15.47 5.88 13.31
C GLN A 117 -16.82 5.52 12.68
N ASN A 118 -17.33 6.37 11.78
CA ASN A 118 -18.54 6.08 11.02
C ASN A 118 -18.14 5.25 9.80
N ALA A 119 -18.75 4.06 9.65
CA ALA A 119 -18.19 2.97 8.83
C ALA A 119 -16.74 2.66 9.25
N PRO A 120 -16.52 2.04 10.43
CA PRO A 120 -15.21 1.87 11.03
C PRO A 120 -14.16 1.33 10.06
N ASP A 121 -13.06 2.05 9.94
CA ASP A 121 -11.99 1.69 9.01
C ASP A 121 -10.64 2.25 9.50
N VAL A 122 -9.55 1.60 9.10
CA VAL A 122 -8.17 1.96 9.44
C VAL A 122 -7.22 1.76 8.26
N MET A 123 -6.16 2.57 8.20
CA MET A 123 -5.02 2.35 7.32
C MET A 123 -3.72 2.67 8.04
N ARG A 124 -2.61 2.07 7.61
CA ARG A 124 -1.29 2.30 8.20
C ARG A 124 -0.19 1.97 7.17
N GLY A 125 0.46 3.01 6.69
CA GLY A 125 1.41 3.02 5.58
C GLY A 125 0.83 3.76 4.38
N GLU A 126 -0.44 3.54 4.05
CA GLU A 126 -1.10 4.19 2.91
C GLU A 126 -1.21 5.71 3.07
N GLU A 127 -1.33 6.23 4.29
CA GLU A 127 -1.32 7.67 4.56
C GLU A 127 -0.03 8.35 4.12
N THR A 128 1.09 7.63 4.17
CA THR A 128 2.38 8.12 3.70
C THR A 128 2.40 8.20 2.17
N GLN A 129 1.83 7.23 1.47
CA GLN A 129 1.67 7.30 0.01
C GLN A 129 0.76 8.45 -0.41
N ILE A 130 -0.34 8.68 0.32
CA ILE A 130 -1.24 9.81 0.10
C ILE A 130 -0.49 11.13 0.28
N ALA A 131 0.32 11.26 1.33
CA ALA A 131 1.15 12.44 1.55
C ALA A 131 2.10 12.71 0.38
N GLY A 132 2.77 11.66 -0.12
CA GLY A 132 3.67 11.79 -1.27
C GLY A 132 2.96 12.19 -2.55
N PHE A 133 1.75 11.69 -2.76
CA PHE A 133 0.91 12.11 -3.88
C PHE A 133 0.56 13.60 -3.76
N LEU A 134 0.08 14.05 -2.60
CA LEU A 134 -0.32 15.44 -2.37
C LEU A 134 0.86 16.42 -2.38
N ALA A 135 2.06 15.98 -2.00
CA ALA A 135 3.27 16.79 -2.13
C ALA A 135 3.59 17.17 -3.59
N THR A 136 3.15 16.35 -4.56
CA THR A 136 3.32 16.62 -6.00
C THR A 136 2.06 17.14 -6.69
N HIS A 137 0.89 16.91 -6.08
CA HIS A 137 -0.41 17.35 -6.57
C HIS A 137 -1.18 18.12 -5.49
N PRO A 138 -0.68 19.29 -5.03
CA PRO A 138 -1.22 19.99 -3.86
C PRO A 138 -2.65 20.54 -4.04
N LYS A 139 -3.16 20.55 -5.28
CA LYS A 139 -4.52 20.99 -5.63
C LYS A 139 -5.43 19.83 -6.00
N PHE A 140 -5.01 18.59 -5.77
CA PHE A 140 -5.84 17.43 -6.07
C PHE A 140 -7.09 17.43 -5.19
N ASP A 141 -8.23 17.23 -5.83
CA ASP A 141 -9.54 17.02 -5.22
C ASP A 141 -10.18 15.87 -6.01
N GLY A 142 -10.62 14.82 -5.31
CA GLY A 142 -11.04 13.57 -5.93
C GLY A 142 -10.70 12.36 -5.08
N VAL A 143 -10.42 11.23 -5.72
CA VAL A 143 -10.24 9.94 -5.05
C VAL A 143 -8.92 9.28 -5.41
N LEU A 144 -8.19 8.86 -4.37
CA LEU A 144 -7.05 7.97 -4.51
C LEU A 144 -7.51 6.53 -4.29
N CYS A 145 -7.20 5.65 -5.22
CA CYS A 145 -7.31 4.21 -5.04
C CYS A 145 -5.90 3.65 -4.86
N LEU A 146 -5.67 2.94 -3.75
CA LEU A 146 -4.39 2.34 -3.40
C LEU A 146 -4.56 0.81 -3.36
N PRO A 147 -4.42 0.12 -4.51
CA PRO A 147 -4.55 -1.32 -4.59
C PRO A 147 -3.49 -2.08 -3.79
N GLY A 148 -3.90 -3.18 -3.14
CA GLY A 148 -2.98 -4.07 -2.44
C GLY A 148 -3.70 -5.29 -1.86
N THR A 149 -3.11 -5.90 -0.83
CA THR A 149 -3.79 -6.92 -0.01
C THR A 149 -5.13 -6.40 0.50
N HIS A 150 -5.14 -5.14 0.94
CA HIS A 150 -6.32 -4.39 1.34
C HIS A 150 -6.38 -3.08 0.55
N THR A 151 -7.17 -3.04 -0.52
CA THR A 151 -7.31 -1.85 -1.35
C THR A 151 -7.99 -0.74 -0.57
N LYS A 152 -7.43 0.47 -0.63
CA LYS A 152 -8.03 1.68 -0.05
C LYS A 152 -8.62 2.54 -1.14
N TRP A 153 -9.88 2.93 -1.01
CA TRP A 153 -10.48 4.03 -1.77
C TRP A 153 -10.60 5.24 -0.85
N VAL A 154 -9.96 6.34 -1.18
CA VAL A 154 -9.69 7.45 -0.26
C VAL A 154 -10.16 8.75 -0.89
N HIS A 155 -11.11 9.42 -0.26
CA HIS A 155 -11.60 10.72 -0.68
C HIS A 155 -10.69 11.83 -0.16
N ILE A 156 -10.16 12.62 -1.08
CA ILE A 156 -9.29 13.75 -0.83
C ILE A 156 -10.02 15.04 -1.18
N SER A 157 -10.00 15.99 -0.26
CA SER A 157 -10.42 17.37 -0.53
C SER A 157 -9.59 18.34 0.31
N ALA A 158 -9.27 19.51 -0.25
CA ALA A 158 -8.50 20.56 0.42
C ALA A 158 -7.17 20.10 1.08
N GLY A 159 -6.51 19.09 0.51
CA GLY A 159 -5.27 18.52 1.06
C GLY A 159 -5.46 17.56 2.24
N GLU A 160 -6.71 17.22 2.57
CA GLU A 160 -7.06 16.32 3.67
C GLU A 160 -7.64 15.01 3.16
N VAL A 161 -7.42 13.94 3.93
CA VAL A 161 -8.19 12.70 3.82
C VAL A 161 -9.53 12.92 4.52
N VAL A 162 -10.62 12.91 3.76
CA VAL A 162 -11.97 13.16 4.27
C VAL A 162 -12.62 11.88 4.78
N SER A 163 -12.51 10.81 4.00
CA SER A 163 -13.05 9.48 4.30
C SER A 163 -12.35 8.42 3.46
N PHE A 164 -12.46 7.16 3.85
CA PHE A 164 -11.97 6.06 3.05
C PHE A 164 -12.81 4.79 3.21
N GLN A 165 -12.56 3.81 2.34
CA GLN A 165 -13.16 2.49 2.39
C GLN A 165 -12.13 1.44 2.01
N THR A 166 -11.98 0.42 2.85
CA THR A 166 -11.05 -0.69 2.69
C THR A 166 -11.75 -1.93 2.15
N LEU A 167 -11.14 -2.55 1.14
CA LEU A 167 -11.62 -3.77 0.53
C LEU A 167 -10.53 -4.85 0.56
N MET A 168 -10.89 -6.06 0.99
CA MET A 168 -9.95 -7.17 1.13
C MET A 168 -9.73 -7.95 -0.18
N THR A 169 -9.80 -7.28 -1.32
CA THR A 169 -9.80 -7.91 -2.65
C THR A 169 -8.54 -8.73 -2.91
N GLY A 170 -7.36 -8.17 -2.59
CA GLY A 170 -6.09 -8.87 -2.73
C GLY A 170 -5.97 -10.06 -1.77
N GLU A 171 -6.38 -9.89 -0.51
CA GLU A 171 -6.39 -10.98 0.48
C GLU A 171 -7.33 -12.13 0.07
N LEU A 172 -8.55 -11.81 -0.38
CA LEU A 172 -9.50 -12.80 -0.87
C LEU A 172 -8.97 -13.52 -2.11
N PHE A 173 -8.31 -12.80 -3.03
CA PHE A 173 -7.66 -13.41 -4.19
C PHE A 173 -6.63 -14.46 -3.76
N ASP A 174 -5.75 -14.12 -2.82
CA ASP A 174 -4.72 -15.03 -2.33
C ASP A 174 -5.30 -16.23 -1.57
N LEU A 175 -6.23 -16.00 -0.63
CA LEU A 175 -6.90 -17.05 0.13
C LEU A 175 -7.65 -18.04 -0.78
N LEU A 176 -8.42 -17.50 -1.73
CA LEU A 176 -9.16 -18.34 -2.68
C LEU A 176 -8.21 -19.07 -3.63
N GLY A 177 -7.18 -18.40 -4.13
CA GLY A 177 -6.21 -18.98 -5.06
C GLY A 177 -5.28 -20.03 -4.45
N ARG A 178 -4.97 -19.93 -3.15
CA ARG A 178 -4.01 -20.84 -2.49
C ARG A 178 -4.63 -21.84 -1.53
N GLN A 179 -5.67 -21.45 -0.80
CA GLN A 179 -6.20 -22.24 0.32
C GLN A 179 -7.56 -22.87 0.04
N SER A 180 -8.32 -22.36 -0.92
CA SER A 180 -9.63 -22.92 -1.30
C SER A 180 -9.52 -24.05 -2.33
N VAL A 181 -10.68 -24.60 -2.75
CA VAL A 181 -10.77 -25.57 -3.86
C VAL A 181 -10.31 -24.97 -5.20
N LEU A 182 -10.34 -23.64 -5.35
CA LEU A 182 -9.97 -22.97 -6.61
C LEU A 182 -8.47 -23.09 -6.92
N ARG A 183 -7.62 -23.40 -5.93
CA ARG A 183 -6.17 -23.65 -6.14
C ARG A 183 -5.89 -24.70 -7.21
N HIS A 184 -6.82 -25.64 -7.41
CA HIS A 184 -6.69 -26.68 -8.43
C HIS A 184 -6.93 -26.20 -9.86
N SER A 185 -7.42 -24.97 -10.03
CA SER A 185 -7.79 -24.38 -11.33
C SER A 185 -7.00 -23.11 -11.66
N VAL A 186 -6.39 -22.43 -10.69
CA VAL A 186 -5.81 -21.08 -10.85
C VAL A 186 -4.32 -20.97 -10.56
N ASP A 187 -3.66 -22.09 -10.23
CA ASP A 187 -2.22 -22.15 -9.93
C ASP A 187 -1.38 -22.04 -11.22
N THR A 188 -1.20 -20.81 -11.69
CA THR A 188 -0.40 -20.44 -12.86
C THR A 188 -0.02 -18.97 -12.81
N GLU A 189 0.98 -18.58 -13.60
CA GLU A 189 1.29 -17.17 -13.91
C GLU A 189 0.71 -16.74 -15.27
N ASP A 190 0.09 -17.65 -16.02
CA ASP A 190 -0.59 -17.33 -17.26
C ASP A 190 -1.77 -16.38 -17.01
N TRP A 191 -2.06 -15.55 -18.01
CA TRP A 191 -3.09 -14.53 -17.88
C TRP A 191 -3.87 -14.32 -19.17
N ASP A 192 -5.20 -14.31 -19.06
CA ASP A 192 -6.09 -13.97 -20.16
C ASP A 192 -6.77 -12.61 -19.92
N LYS A 193 -6.41 -11.61 -20.73
CA LYS A 193 -6.93 -10.24 -20.59
C LYS A 193 -8.43 -10.16 -20.86
N ALA A 194 -8.94 -10.90 -21.83
CA ALA A 194 -10.36 -10.83 -22.20
C ALA A 194 -11.23 -11.45 -21.09
N ALA A 195 -10.84 -12.60 -20.56
CA ALA A 195 -11.51 -13.28 -19.46
C ALA A 195 -11.53 -12.42 -18.18
N PHE A 196 -10.45 -11.68 -17.91
CA PHE A 196 -10.43 -10.70 -16.83
C PHE A 196 -11.47 -9.59 -17.03
N SER A 197 -11.46 -8.93 -18.20
CA SER A 197 -12.39 -7.83 -18.50
C SER A 197 -13.86 -8.28 -18.48
N GLU A 198 -14.16 -9.46 -19.01
CA GLU A 198 -15.50 -10.06 -18.95
C GLU A 198 -15.94 -10.32 -17.51
N ALA A 199 -15.04 -10.89 -16.69
CA ALA A 199 -15.33 -11.20 -15.29
C ALA A 199 -15.55 -9.93 -14.46
N VAL A 200 -14.76 -8.88 -14.67
CA VAL A 200 -14.99 -7.56 -14.06
C VAL A 200 -16.38 -7.04 -14.40
N SER A 201 -16.73 -7.01 -15.68
CA SER A 201 -18.03 -6.48 -16.13
C SER A 201 -19.20 -7.28 -15.55
N ASP A 202 -19.06 -8.60 -15.43
CA ASP A 202 -20.09 -9.50 -14.90
C ASP A 202 -20.42 -9.19 -13.44
N THR A 203 -19.44 -9.23 -12.55
CA THR A 203 -19.69 -9.02 -11.10
C THR A 203 -19.84 -7.54 -10.73
N LEU A 204 -19.35 -6.61 -11.55
CA LEU A 204 -19.71 -5.19 -11.41
C LEU A 204 -21.21 -4.97 -11.62
N SER A 205 -21.80 -5.67 -12.58
CA SER A 205 -23.23 -5.54 -12.91
C SER A 205 -24.12 -6.39 -11.99
N ARG A 206 -23.60 -7.51 -11.47
CA ARG A 206 -24.32 -8.50 -10.65
C ARG A 206 -23.47 -8.95 -9.45
N PRO A 207 -23.17 -8.06 -8.49
CA PRO A 207 -22.28 -8.38 -7.37
C PRO A 207 -22.83 -9.51 -6.49
N GLU A 208 -24.15 -9.68 -6.41
CA GLU A 208 -24.82 -10.76 -5.68
C GLU A 208 -24.51 -12.16 -6.25
N ALA A 209 -24.04 -12.26 -7.50
CA ALA A 209 -23.70 -13.54 -8.13
C ALA A 209 -22.30 -14.07 -7.74
N LEU A 210 -21.50 -13.31 -6.98
CA LEU A 210 -20.08 -13.62 -6.72
C LEU A 210 -19.85 -15.06 -6.26
N ALA A 211 -20.59 -15.52 -5.24
CA ALA A 211 -20.38 -16.85 -4.68
C ALA A 211 -20.59 -17.96 -5.72
N ALA A 212 -21.60 -17.82 -6.58
CA ALA A 212 -21.84 -18.75 -7.68
C ALA A 212 -20.75 -18.67 -8.75
N ARG A 213 -20.29 -17.46 -9.10
CA ARG A 213 -19.20 -17.23 -10.08
C ARG A 213 -17.88 -17.83 -9.63
N LEU A 214 -17.54 -17.70 -8.35
CA LEU A 214 -16.33 -18.31 -7.80
C LEU A 214 -16.35 -19.83 -7.97
N PHE A 215 -17.45 -20.51 -7.63
CA PHE A 215 -17.53 -21.96 -7.83
C PHE A 215 -17.54 -22.37 -9.30
N GLN A 216 -18.11 -21.54 -10.19
CA GLN A 216 -18.12 -21.79 -11.64
C GLN A 216 -16.71 -21.86 -12.23
N ILE A 217 -15.69 -21.25 -11.62
CA ILE A 217 -14.29 -21.41 -12.04
C ILE A 217 -13.91 -22.90 -11.98
N ARG A 218 -14.12 -23.55 -10.83
CA ARG A 218 -13.81 -24.96 -10.64
C ARG A 218 -14.71 -25.87 -11.47
N ALA A 219 -15.99 -25.55 -11.58
CA ALA A 219 -16.92 -26.35 -12.38
C ALA A 219 -16.51 -26.37 -13.86
N ARG A 220 -16.11 -25.22 -14.44
CA ARG A 220 -15.65 -25.14 -15.83
C ARG A 220 -14.33 -25.83 -16.07
N ASP A 221 -13.40 -25.74 -15.13
CA ASP A 221 -12.16 -26.51 -15.18
C ASP A 221 -12.45 -28.02 -15.27
N LEU A 222 -13.32 -28.54 -14.40
CA LEU A 222 -13.69 -29.97 -14.38
C LEU A 222 -14.47 -30.45 -15.62
N LEU A 223 -15.38 -29.63 -16.14
CA LEU A 223 -16.30 -30.02 -17.22
C LEU A 223 -15.76 -29.70 -18.61
N GLU A 224 -14.98 -28.63 -18.74
CA GLU A 224 -14.55 -28.07 -20.03
C GLU A 224 -13.02 -28.07 -20.21
N GLY A 225 -12.24 -28.34 -19.15
CA GLY A 225 -10.77 -28.27 -19.21
C GLY A 225 -10.26 -26.85 -19.42
N THR A 226 -10.87 -25.86 -18.76
CA THR A 226 -10.51 -24.44 -18.90
C THR A 226 -9.03 -24.21 -18.61
N HIS A 227 -8.33 -23.47 -19.48
CA HIS A 227 -6.94 -23.09 -19.26
C HIS A 227 -6.77 -22.30 -17.95
N ALA A 228 -5.74 -22.64 -17.16
CA ALA A 228 -5.54 -22.05 -15.84
C ALA A 228 -5.41 -20.51 -15.87
N GLY A 229 -4.83 -19.94 -16.94
CA GLY A 229 -4.71 -18.48 -17.09
C GLY A 229 -6.06 -17.77 -17.27
N ILE A 230 -7.04 -18.43 -17.90
CA ILE A 230 -8.43 -17.94 -18.00
C ILE A 230 -9.10 -18.01 -16.63
N ALA A 231 -8.91 -19.12 -15.91
CA ALA A 231 -9.48 -19.33 -14.58
C ALA A 231 -8.93 -18.31 -13.56
N ARG A 232 -7.62 -18.05 -13.56
CA ARG A 232 -6.96 -17.05 -12.72
C ARG A 232 -7.44 -15.62 -13.04
N ALA A 233 -7.51 -15.27 -14.34
CA ALA A 233 -8.04 -14.00 -14.79
C ALA A 233 -9.50 -13.77 -14.34
N ARG A 234 -10.34 -14.82 -14.42
CA ARG A 234 -11.73 -14.77 -13.90
C ARG A 234 -11.79 -14.55 -12.40
N LEU A 235 -10.97 -15.26 -11.61
CA LEU A 235 -10.93 -15.06 -10.16
C LEU A 235 -10.63 -13.59 -9.81
N SER A 236 -9.58 -13.03 -10.42
CA SER A 236 -9.21 -11.63 -10.20
C SER A 236 -10.30 -10.67 -10.67
N GLY A 237 -10.84 -10.89 -11.87
CA GLY A 237 -11.87 -10.02 -12.43
C GLY A 237 -13.17 -10.04 -11.62
N PHE A 238 -13.60 -11.21 -11.14
CA PHE A 238 -14.81 -11.31 -10.32
C PHE A 238 -14.67 -10.54 -9.00
N LEU A 239 -13.53 -10.66 -8.32
CA LEU A 239 -13.28 -9.95 -7.06
C LEU A 239 -13.18 -8.43 -7.29
N LEU A 240 -12.45 -8.00 -8.32
CA LEU A 240 -12.34 -6.58 -8.65
C LEU A 240 -13.68 -5.97 -9.10
N GLY A 241 -14.50 -6.71 -9.85
CA GLY A 241 -15.83 -6.24 -10.26
C GLY A 241 -16.75 -5.98 -9.07
N VAL A 242 -16.76 -6.86 -8.05
CA VAL A 242 -17.53 -6.62 -6.80
C VAL A 242 -16.96 -5.44 -6.03
N GLU A 243 -15.64 -5.30 -5.97
CA GLU A 243 -15.01 -4.13 -5.38
C GLU A 243 -15.48 -2.83 -6.03
N LEU A 244 -15.44 -2.76 -7.37
CA LEU A 244 -15.89 -1.58 -8.10
C LEU A 244 -17.40 -1.35 -7.89
N ALA A 245 -18.22 -2.40 -7.78
CA ALA A 245 -19.63 -2.24 -7.46
C ALA A 245 -19.83 -1.61 -6.07
N ALA A 246 -19.08 -2.07 -5.07
CA ALA A 246 -19.16 -1.62 -3.69
C ALA A 246 -18.61 -0.19 -3.48
N THR A 247 -17.68 0.24 -4.33
CA THR A 247 -16.98 1.52 -4.22
C THR A 247 -17.46 2.55 -5.24
N LYS A 248 -18.58 2.30 -5.93
CA LYS A 248 -19.16 3.22 -6.92
C LYS A 248 -19.28 4.68 -6.45
N PRO A 249 -19.66 4.98 -5.19
CA PRO A 249 -19.66 6.35 -4.69
C PRO A 249 -18.28 7.05 -4.68
N TYR A 250 -17.19 6.28 -4.65
CA TYR A 250 -15.81 6.80 -4.65
C TYR A 250 -15.25 7.05 -6.06
N TRP A 251 -15.76 6.40 -7.11
CA TRP A 251 -15.15 6.55 -8.44
C TRP A 251 -16.08 7.16 -9.49
N LEU A 252 -17.40 7.07 -9.32
CA LEU A 252 -18.32 7.57 -10.35
C LEU A 252 -18.32 9.10 -10.38
N GLY A 253 -17.89 9.66 -11.51
CA GLY A 253 -17.83 11.12 -11.70
C GLY A 253 -16.72 11.81 -10.92
N GLN A 254 -15.78 11.05 -10.36
CA GLN A 254 -14.65 11.56 -9.58
C GLN A 254 -13.38 11.64 -10.42
N ASN A 255 -12.49 12.55 -10.05
CA ASN A 255 -11.10 12.51 -10.51
C ASN A 255 -10.37 11.40 -9.74
N ILE A 256 -9.77 10.43 -10.45
CA ILE A 256 -9.19 9.23 -9.83
C ILE A 256 -7.68 9.20 -10.07
N ALA A 257 -6.92 8.94 -9.01
CA ALA A 257 -5.53 8.49 -9.15
C ALA A 257 -5.33 7.12 -8.49
N LEU A 258 -4.54 6.27 -9.15
CA LEU A 258 -4.14 4.95 -8.69
C LEU A 258 -2.70 5.04 -8.19
N VAL A 259 -2.46 4.63 -6.95
CA VAL A 259 -1.13 4.61 -6.34
C VAL A 259 -0.79 3.20 -5.91
N GLY A 260 0.28 2.62 -6.44
CA GLY A 260 0.67 1.25 -6.06
C GLY A 260 1.62 0.59 -7.04
N ALA A 261 1.77 -0.73 -6.91
CA ALA A 261 2.62 -1.52 -7.80
C ALA A 261 2.10 -1.51 -9.25
N THR A 262 3.01 -1.33 -10.22
CA THR A 262 2.69 -1.15 -11.65
C THR A 262 1.73 -2.21 -12.22
N ALA A 263 1.98 -3.49 -11.91
CA ALA A 263 1.14 -4.57 -12.43
C ALA A 263 -0.30 -4.49 -11.88
N LEU A 264 -0.45 -4.13 -10.60
CA LEU A 264 -1.75 -4.07 -9.95
C LEU A 264 -2.52 -2.81 -10.34
N THR A 265 -1.86 -1.65 -10.38
CA THR A 265 -2.51 -0.41 -10.85
C THR A 265 -2.91 -0.52 -12.33
N ALA A 266 -2.18 -1.25 -13.16
CA ALA A 266 -2.59 -1.54 -14.54
C ALA A 266 -3.89 -2.36 -14.63
N LEU A 267 -4.09 -3.34 -13.73
CA LEU A 267 -5.35 -4.10 -13.66
C LEU A 267 -6.53 -3.20 -13.26
N TYR A 268 -6.35 -2.36 -12.23
CA TYR A 268 -7.37 -1.40 -11.79
C TYR A 268 -7.68 -0.36 -12.87
N ALA A 269 -6.65 0.19 -13.53
CA ALA A 269 -6.82 1.13 -14.64
C ALA A 269 -7.58 0.48 -15.79
N SER A 270 -7.25 -0.77 -16.14
CA SER A 270 -7.97 -1.52 -17.18
C SER A 270 -9.44 -1.72 -16.80
N ALA A 271 -9.74 -2.05 -15.54
CA ALA A 271 -11.11 -2.25 -15.07
C ALA A 271 -11.93 -0.95 -15.07
N LEU A 272 -11.34 0.16 -14.62
CA LEU A 272 -11.95 1.49 -14.65
C LEU A 272 -12.18 1.98 -16.10
N SER A 273 -11.27 1.68 -17.02
CA SER A 273 -11.40 2.07 -18.43
C SER A 273 -12.63 1.46 -19.11
N VAL A 274 -13.05 0.27 -18.71
CA VAL A 274 -14.30 -0.37 -19.20
C VAL A 274 -15.53 0.44 -18.80
N GLN A 275 -15.44 1.21 -17.71
CA GLN A 275 -16.49 2.12 -17.24
C GLN A 275 -16.32 3.56 -17.78
N GLY A 276 -15.41 3.78 -18.73
CA GLY A 276 -15.16 5.08 -19.34
C GLY A 276 -14.32 6.05 -18.49
N LEU A 277 -13.64 5.55 -17.45
CA LEU A 277 -12.82 6.37 -16.55
C LEU A 277 -11.34 6.23 -16.91
N VAL A 278 -10.64 7.37 -16.92
CA VAL A 278 -9.19 7.43 -17.08
C VAL A 278 -8.61 7.86 -15.73
N ALA A 279 -7.84 6.98 -15.10
CA ALA A 279 -7.16 7.27 -13.86
C ALA A 279 -5.71 7.71 -14.11
N GLN A 280 -5.25 8.71 -13.35
CA GLN A 280 -3.81 8.95 -13.21
C GLN A 280 -3.17 7.75 -12.51
N VAL A 281 -1.96 7.35 -12.89
CA VAL A 281 -1.26 6.22 -12.26
C VAL A 281 0.08 6.71 -11.74
N GLU A 282 0.33 6.45 -10.46
CA GLU A 282 1.57 6.77 -9.77
C GLU A 282 2.18 5.50 -9.16
N ASP A 283 3.50 5.44 -9.15
CA ASP A 283 4.26 4.35 -8.54
C ASP A 283 4.21 4.43 -7.01
N GLY A 284 3.81 3.34 -6.37
CA GLY A 284 3.62 3.27 -4.91
C GLY A 284 4.90 3.54 -4.10
N ASP A 285 6.04 3.02 -4.55
CA ASP A 285 7.32 3.19 -3.83
C ASP A 285 7.81 4.62 -3.92
N THR A 286 7.66 5.22 -5.10
CA THR A 286 7.94 6.64 -5.33
C THR A 286 7.06 7.52 -4.45
N MET A 287 5.77 7.22 -4.33
CA MET A 287 4.86 7.97 -3.45
C MET A 287 5.18 7.77 -1.97
N THR A 288 5.53 6.57 -1.52
CA THR A 288 5.99 6.33 -0.14
C THR A 288 7.20 7.20 0.19
N LEU A 289 8.20 7.22 -0.69
CA LEU A 289 9.42 7.98 -0.45
C LEU A 289 9.18 9.51 -0.44
N LYS A 290 8.33 10.01 -1.34
CA LYS A 290 7.89 11.41 -1.33
C LYS A 290 7.14 11.76 -0.04
N GLY A 291 6.30 10.85 0.46
CA GLY A 291 5.59 11.02 1.73
C GLY A 291 6.51 11.08 2.93
N LEU A 292 7.48 10.16 3.01
CA LEU A 292 8.52 10.18 4.05
C LEU A 292 9.36 11.46 3.97
N THR A 293 9.65 11.96 2.77
CA THR A 293 10.39 13.23 2.57
C THR A 293 9.57 14.43 3.04
N ALA A 294 8.26 14.45 2.76
CA ALA A 294 7.35 15.48 3.26
C ALA A 294 7.32 15.48 4.80
N ALA A 295 7.17 14.30 5.41
CA ALA A 295 7.20 14.15 6.87
C ALA A 295 8.54 14.59 7.50
N TYR A 296 9.67 14.24 6.88
CA TYR A 296 10.98 14.72 7.33
C TYR A 296 11.06 16.25 7.32
N THR A 297 10.54 16.88 6.25
CA THR A 297 10.51 18.34 6.13
C THR A 297 9.62 18.98 7.19
N GLU A 298 8.47 18.40 7.51
CA GLU A 298 7.59 18.90 8.58
C GLU A 298 8.20 18.79 9.98
N LEU A 299 9.00 17.74 10.23
CA LEU A 299 9.59 17.47 11.54
C LEU A 299 10.93 18.19 11.78
N TYR A 300 11.70 18.45 10.72
CA TYR A 300 13.09 18.91 10.82
C TYR A 300 13.45 20.09 9.91
N GLY A 301 12.53 20.57 9.08
CA GLY A 301 12.71 21.70 8.16
C GLY A 301 12.45 23.08 8.75
#